data_AF-A0A2L0HXD2-F1
#
_entry.id   AF-A0A2L0HXD2-F1
#
_cell.length_a   1.000
_cell.length_b   1.000
_cell.length_c   1.000
_cell.angle_alpha   90.00
_cell.angle_beta   90.00
_cell.angle_gamma   90.00
#
_symmetry.space_group_name_H-M   'P 1'
#
loop_
_entity.id
_entity.type
_entity.pdbx_description
1 polymer ?
#
loop_
_entity_poly.entity_id
_entity_poly.type
_entity_poly.pdbx_seq_one_letter_code
_entity_poly.pdbx_strand_id
1 'polypeptide(L)'
;MCECQSVGNFFVCPTNFSDIFSHNYNIKDRFPRYIVEDTPCEEAQPEFDYGEFYYVCAECQQPWYFECYPETPTSPIFGIKLLDIKKTLNQNQINSIKQFLVVLAHEGFSESKCIHQGCMDYSLNGVKVCLNHFGYKFSPH
;
A
#
# COMPACT_ATOMS: atom_id res chain seq x y z
N MET A 1 3.76 15.04 -16.12
CA MET A 1 4.92 15.45 -15.28
C MET A 1 4.82 14.63 -14.02
N CYS A 2 5.60 13.57 -13.92
CA CYS A 2 5.41 12.60 -12.84
C CYS A 2 5.62 13.21 -11.45
N GLU A 3 4.92 12.65 -10.47
CA GLU A 3 5.01 13.01 -9.06
C GLU A 3 5.81 12.00 -8.23
N CYS A 4 6.64 11.18 -8.88
CA CYS A 4 7.42 10.13 -8.22
C CYS A 4 8.25 10.62 -7.03
N GLN A 5 8.67 11.90 -7.00
CA GLN A 5 9.46 12.47 -5.90
C GLN A 5 8.61 13.06 -4.77
N SER A 6 7.32 13.35 -4.99
CA SER A 6 6.43 13.93 -3.97
C SER A 6 5.97 12.88 -2.94
N VAL A 7 5.91 11.61 -3.36
CA VAL A 7 5.50 10.48 -2.53
C VAL A 7 6.66 9.88 -1.73
N GLY A 8 6.32 9.14 -0.67
CA GLY A 8 7.27 8.44 0.17
C GLY A 8 8.02 7.31 -0.55
N ASN A 9 8.75 6.49 0.21
CA ASN A 9 9.39 5.29 -0.33
C ASN A 9 8.39 4.21 -0.75
N PHE A 10 7.14 4.35 -0.34
CA PHE A 10 6.04 3.49 -0.72
C PHE A 10 4.73 4.26 -0.56
N PHE A 11 3.68 3.82 -1.25
CA PHE A 11 2.34 4.38 -1.14
C PHE A 11 1.26 3.34 -1.38
N VAL A 12 0.01 3.70 -1.07
CA VAL A 12 -1.21 2.96 -1.39
C VAL A 12 -2.31 3.89 -1.87
N CYS A 13 -3.14 3.42 -2.81
CA CYS A 13 -4.34 4.10 -3.25
C CYS A 13 -5.51 3.76 -2.32
N PRO A 14 -6.13 4.75 -1.64
CA PRO A 14 -7.16 4.48 -0.65
C PRO A 14 -8.46 3.91 -1.25
N THR A 15 -8.77 4.28 -2.49
CA THR A 15 -10.03 3.90 -3.18
C THR A 15 -10.10 2.40 -3.47
N ASN A 16 -8.96 1.81 -3.86
CA ASN A 16 -8.89 0.41 -4.27
C ASN A 16 -8.35 -0.51 -3.16
N PHE A 17 -7.93 0.05 -2.02
CA PHE A 17 -7.61 -0.66 -0.77
C PHE A 17 -8.71 -0.48 0.29
N SER A 18 -9.97 -0.57 -0.14
CA SER A 18 -11.14 -0.14 0.63
C SER A 18 -11.27 -0.82 2.00
N ASP A 19 -10.90 -2.10 2.14
CA ASP A 19 -10.98 -2.80 3.42
C ASP A 19 -10.12 -2.12 4.50
N ILE A 20 -8.95 -1.60 4.13
CA ILE A 20 -8.03 -0.88 5.03
C ILE A 20 -8.60 0.49 5.42
N PHE A 21 -9.18 1.21 4.47
CA PHE A 21 -9.58 2.62 4.65
C PHE A 21 -11.05 2.82 5.00
N SER A 22 -11.84 1.75 5.04
CA SER A 22 -13.29 1.74 5.26
C SER A 22 -13.75 2.53 6.49
N HIS A 23 -12.90 2.66 7.51
CA HIS A 23 -13.21 3.35 8.78
C HIS A 23 -12.52 4.71 8.93
N ASN A 24 -11.62 5.11 8.02
CA ASN A 24 -10.84 6.34 8.14
C ASN A 24 -10.31 6.86 6.79
N TYR A 25 -11.18 7.27 5.86
CA TYR A 25 -10.74 7.77 4.54
C TYR A 25 -9.95 9.09 4.62
N ASN A 26 -10.22 9.93 5.63
CA ASN A 26 -9.56 11.24 5.82
C ASN A 26 -8.08 11.12 6.24
N ILE A 27 -7.60 9.91 6.50
CA ILE A 27 -6.20 9.66 6.85
C ILE A 27 -5.24 10.10 5.74
N LYS A 28 -5.71 10.16 4.48
CA LYS A 28 -4.96 10.69 3.34
C LYS A 28 -4.47 12.12 3.55
N ASP A 29 -5.26 12.95 4.23
CA ASP A 29 -4.93 14.36 4.48
C ASP A 29 -3.81 14.50 5.52
N ARG A 30 -3.67 13.50 6.39
CA ARG A 30 -2.64 13.45 7.45
C ARG A 30 -1.36 12.78 6.98
N PHE A 31 -1.47 11.81 6.08
CA PHE A 31 -0.33 11.06 5.54
C PHE A 31 -0.30 11.07 4.00
N PRO A 32 -0.30 12.25 3.35
CA PRO A 32 -0.44 12.39 1.90
C PRO A 32 0.72 11.78 1.11
N ARG A 33 1.87 11.54 1.76
CA ARG A 33 3.02 10.89 1.13
C ARG A 33 2.88 9.38 0.99
N TYR A 34 1.99 8.76 1.76
CA TYR A 34 1.80 7.31 1.81
C TYR A 34 0.45 6.88 1.24
N ILE A 35 -0.50 7.80 1.15
CA ILE A 35 -1.89 7.53 0.80
C ILE A 35 -2.25 8.51 -0.31
N VAL A 36 -2.21 8.01 -1.54
CA VAL A 36 -2.20 8.84 -2.74
C VAL A 36 -3.34 8.38 -3.63
N GLU A 37 -4.21 9.31 -4.02
CA GLU A 37 -5.38 8.97 -4.85
C GLU A 37 -4.98 8.67 -6.29
N ASP A 38 -4.08 9.49 -6.83
CA ASP A 38 -3.56 9.35 -8.18
C ASP A 38 -2.19 8.69 -8.20
N THR A 39 -1.90 7.91 -9.24
CA THR A 39 -0.56 7.31 -9.39
C THR A 39 0.50 8.42 -9.52
N PRO A 40 1.62 8.36 -8.77
CA PRO A 40 2.71 9.31 -8.94
C PRO A 40 3.51 9.09 -10.23
N CYS A 41 3.16 8.05 -10.99
CA CYS A 41 3.75 7.65 -12.26
C CYS A 41 2.64 7.52 -13.29
N GLU A 42 2.49 8.50 -14.18
CA GLU A 42 1.47 8.50 -15.25
C GLU A 42 1.78 7.43 -16.31
N GLU A 43 3.06 7.35 -16.72
CA GLU A 43 3.54 6.40 -17.73
C GLU A 43 4.73 5.60 -17.20
N ALA A 44 4.70 4.29 -17.42
CA ALA A 44 5.73 3.36 -17.00
C ALA A 44 6.29 2.54 -18.17
N GLN A 45 7.48 1.97 -17.95
CA GLN A 45 8.09 0.96 -18.82
C GLN A 45 8.37 -0.31 -17.99
N PRO A 46 7.78 -1.47 -18.34
CA PRO A 46 6.75 -1.65 -19.39
C PRO A 46 5.47 -0.84 -19.10
N GLU A 47 4.58 -0.69 -20.09
CA GLU A 47 3.25 -0.13 -19.84
C GLU A 47 2.57 -0.92 -18.70
N PHE A 48 1.74 -0.24 -17.90
CA PHE A 48 1.11 -0.89 -16.76
C PHE A 48 0.30 -2.10 -17.22
N ASP A 49 0.60 -3.23 -16.59
CA ASP A 49 -0.09 -4.49 -16.79
C ASP A 49 -0.42 -5.09 -15.42
N TYR A 50 -1.40 -5.98 -15.37
CA TYR A 50 -1.72 -6.70 -14.14
C TYR A 50 -0.76 -7.89 -13.88
N GLY A 51 -0.03 -8.35 -14.91
CA GLY A 51 0.88 -9.50 -14.82
C GLY A 51 2.31 -9.16 -14.41
N GLU A 52 2.71 -7.89 -14.49
CA GLU A 52 4.06 -7.42 -14.14
C GLU A 52 4.04 -6.62 -12.84
N PHE A 53 5.17 -6.66 -12.11
CA PHE A 53 5.32 -5.93 -10.85
C PHE A 53 6.43 -4.91 -10.84
N TYR A 54 7.37 -4.97 -11.79
CA TYR A 54 8.58 -4.16 -11.78
C TYR A 54 8.56 -3.19 -12.95
N TYR A 55 8.55 -1.90 -12.63
CA TYR A 55 8.33 -0.82 -13.57
C TYR A 55 9.36 0.28 -13.40
N VAL A 56 9.61 1.02 -14.46
CA VAL A 56 10.39 2.26 -14.42
C VAL A 56 9.49 3.39 -14.88
N CYS A 57 9.45 4.50 -14.13
CA CYS A 57 8.73 5.69 -14.58
C CYS A 57 9.34 6.19 -15.88
N ALA A 58 8.53 6.34 -16.94
CA ALA A 58 9.02 6.77 -18.25
C ALA A 58 9.61 8.19 -18.20
N GLU A 59 9.10 9.04 -17.31
CA GLU A 59 9.51 10.45 -17.19
C GLU A 59 10.78 10.65 -16.35
N CYS A 60 10.81 10.16 -15.10
CA CYS A 60 11.92 10.40 -14.18
C CYS A 60 12.86 9.21 -13.97
N GLN A 61 12.58 8.08 -14.61
CA GLN A 61 13.38 6.85 -14.51
C GLN A 61 13.44 6.24 -13.10
N GLN A 62 12.56 6.65 -12.17
CA GLN A 62 12.44 6.03 -10.86
C GLN A 62 12.01 4.57 -11.01
N PRO A 63 12.78 3.60 -10.49
CA PRO A 63 12.38 2.20 -10.46
C PRO A 63 11.35 1.95 -9.35
N TRP A 64 10.34 1.14 -9.65
CA TRP A 64 9.20 0.85 -8.80
C TRP A 64 8.85 -0.63 -8.80
N TYR A 65 8.41 -1.10 -7.64
CA TYR A 65 7.50 -2.24 -7.54
C TYR A 65 6.08 -1.68 -7.50
N PHE A 66 5.19 -2.12 -8.40
CA PHE A 66 3.77 -1.76 -8.39
C PHE A 66 2.88 -2.99 -8.35
N GLU A 67 1.85 -2.96 -7.52
CA GLU A 67 0.69 -3.83 -7.68
C GLU A 67 -0.41 -3.00 -8.33
N CYS A 68 -0.85 -3.42 -9.51
CA CYS A 68 -1.87 -2.74 -10.29
C CYS A 68 -3.25 -3.38 -10.06
N TYR A 69 -4.32 -2.58 -10.16
CA TYR A 69 -5.69 -3.11 -10.07
C TYR A 69 -6.14 -3.69 -11.41
N PRO A 70 -6.89 -4.81 -11.47
CA PRO A 70 -7.29 -5.46 -12.72
C PRO A 70 -8.43 -4.72 -13.47
N GLU A 71 -8.27 -3.42 -13.69
CA GLU A 71 -9.14 -2.56 -14.51
C GLU A 71 -8.46 -2.14 -15.82
N THR A 72 -9.20 -1.53 -16.74
CA THR A 72 -8.65 -1.01 -18.01
C THR A 72 -9.07 0.45 -18.21
N PRO A 73 -8.12 1.41 -18.28
CA PRO A 73 -6.68 1.22 -18.09
C PRO A 73 -6.35 0.79 -16.64
N THR A 74 -5.33 -0.07 -16.50
CA THR A 74 -4.86 -0.50 -15.17
C THR A 74 -4.00 0.60 -14.54
N SER A 75 -4.00 0.69 -13.21
CA SER A 75 -3.21 1.68 -12.49
C SER A 75 -2.64 1.10 -11.20
N PRO A 76 -1.46 1.58 -10.74
CA PRO A 76 -0.88 1.18 -9.47
C PRO A 76 -1.78 1.54 -8.28
N ILE A 77 -2.10 0.55 -7.46
CA ILE A 77 -2.81 0.73 -6.19
C ILE A 77 -1.91 0.59 -4.98
N PHE A 78 -0.70 0.06 -5.18
CA PHE A 78 0.35 0.00 -4.18
C PHE A 78 1.69 0.12 -4.89
N GLY A 79 2.61 0.88 -4.30
CA GLY A 79 3.93 1.09 -4.88
C GLY A 79 5.05 1.11 -3.85
N ILE A 80 6.23 0.62 -4.23
CA ILE A 80 7.47 0.70 -3.45
C ILE A 80 8.60 1.20 -4.37
N LYS A 81 9.28 2.27 -3.97
CA LYS A 81 10.48 2.77 -4.65
C LYS A 81 11.60 1.75 -4.52
N LEU A 82 12.24 1.45 -5.64
CA LEU A 82 13.44 0.63 -5.70
C LEU A 82 14.66 1.52 -5.94
N LEU A 83 15.81 1.08 -5.43
CA LEU A 83 17.09 1.74 -5.72
C LEU A 83 17.61 1.37 -7.13
N ASP A 84 17.23 0.18 -7.62
CA ASP A 84 17.62 -0.39 -8.91
C ASP A 84 16.50 -1.33 -9.35
N ILE A 85 16.15 -1.33 -10.65
CA ILE A 85 15.12 -2.20 -11.23
C ILE A 85 15.46 -3.69 -11.16
N LYS A 86 16.75 -4.03 -11.06
CA LYS A 86 17.22 -5.41 -10.90
C LYS A 86 17.04 -5.94 -9.49
N LYS A 87 16.71 -5.07 -8.53
CA LYS A 87 16.49 -5.45 -7.14
C LYS A 87 15.09 -6.04 -6.99
N THR A 88 15.03 -7.35 -6.78
CA THR A 88 13.79 -8.02 -6.42
C THR A 88 13.48 -7.84 -4.93
N LEU A 89 12.22 -7.60 -4.63
CA LEU A 89 11.71 -7.60 -3.27
C LEU A 89 11.32 -9.02 -2.89
N ASN A 90 11.63 -9.43 -1.67
CA ASN A 90 11.05 -10.65 -1.11
C ASN A 90 9.69 -10.36 -0.48
N GLN A 91 8.89 -11.41 -0.33
CA GLN A 91 7.52 -11.26 0.17
C GLN A 91 7.45 -10.66 1.57
N ASN A 92 8.43 -10.94 2.44
CA ASN A 92 8.46 -10.36 3.78
C ASN A 92 8.66 -8.83 3.76
N GLN A 93 9.45 -8.32 2.82
CA GLN A 93 9.62 -6.87 2.62
C GLN A 93 8.30 -6.23 2.19
N ILE A 94 7.63 -6.80 1.20
CA ILE A 94 6.32 -6.32 0.71
C ILE A 94 5.29 -6.34 1.84
N ASN A 95 5.19 -7.47 2.55
CA ASN A 95 4.20 -7.67 3.61
C ASN A 95 4.44 -6.74 4.80
N SER A 96 5.68 -6.50 5.19
CA SER A 96 5.99 -5.57 6.28
C SER A 96 5.57 -4.12 5.96
N ILE A 97 5.73 -3.68 4.71
CA ILE A 97 5.27 -2.36 4.25
C ILE A 97 3.74 -2.30 4.25
N LYS A 98 3.07 -3.33 3.74
CA LYS A 98 1.60 -3.41 3.77
C LYS A 98 1.05 -3.38 5.20
N GLN A 99 1.67 -4.11 6.13
CA GLN A 99 1.33 -4.07 7.55
C GLN A 99 1.47 -2.67 8.13
N PHE A 100 2.58 -1.99 7.82
CA PHE A 100 2.79 -0.61 8.24
C PHE A 100 1.68 0.31 7.71
N LEU A 101 1.28 0.18 6.44
CA LEU A 101 0.22 0.99 5.85
C LEU A 101 -1.16 0.71 6.48
N VAL A 102 -1.48 -0.54 6.83
CA VAL A 102 -2.70 -0.87 7.59
C VAL A 102 -2.68 -0.16 8.95
N VAL A 103 -1.58 -0.28 9.69
CA VAL A 103 -1.45 0.37 11.00
C VAL A 103 -1.55 1.90 10.86
N LEU A 104 -0.96 2.47 9.83
CA LEU A 104 -1.02 3.91 9.54
C LEU A 104 -2.45 4.37 9.24
N ALA A 105 -3.19 3.62 8.42
CA ALA A 105 -4.59 3.90 8.09
C ALA A 105 -5.50 3.94 9.33
N HIS A 106 -5.18 3.10 10.31
CA HIS A 106 -5.85 3.04 11.60
C HIS A 106 -5.15 3.86 12.69
N GLU A 107 -4.22 4.75 12.35
CA GLU A 107 -3.53 5.63 13.32
C GLU A 107 -2.88 4.87 14.50
N GLY A 108 -2.44 3.64 14.27
CA GLY A 108 -1.88 2.79 15.31
C GLY A 108 -2.89 1.82 15.93
N PHE A 109 -2.62 1.49 17.19
CA PHE A 109 -3.40 0.54 17.98
C PHE A 109 -4.22 1.26 19.04
N SER A 110 -5.38 0.70 19.34
CA SER A 110 -6.25 1.07 20.45
C SER A 110 -5.77 0.44 21.75
N GLU A 111 -6.11 1.06 22.87
CA GLU A 111 -5.91 0.50 24.21
C GLU A 111 -6.75 -0.78 24.43
N SER A 112 -7.76 -1.02 23.59
CA SER A 112 -8.63 -2.19 23.66
C SER A 112 -8.02 -3.43 23.01
N LYS A 113 -8.29 -4.60 23.59
CA LYS A 113 -7.90 -5.91 23.03
C LYS A 113 -8.76 -6.30 21.83
N CYS A 114 -8.19 -7.14 20.96
CA CYS A 114 -8.91 -7.78 19.86
C CYS A 114 -10.13 -8.58 20.36
N ILE A 115 -11.26 -8.55 19.63
CA ILE A 115 -12.47 -9.28 20.07
C ILE A 115 -12.34 -10.81 19.98
N HIS A 116 -11.37 -11.33 19.24
CA HIS A 116 -11.22 -12.77 19.04
C HIS A 116 -10.85 -13.44 20.36
N GLN A 117 -11.63 -14.46 20.74
CA GLN A 117 -11.43 -15.18 21.98
C GLN A 117 -10.01 -15.78 22.06
N GLY A 118 -9.29 -15.47 23.14
CA GLY A 118 -7.91 -15.93 23.36
C GLY A 118 -6.83 -15.09 22.66
N CYS A 119 -7.20 -14.07 21.88
CA CYS A 119 -6.25 -13.12 21.30
C CYS A 119 -5.83 -12.07 22.35
N MET A 120 -4.53 -11.91 22.55
CA MET A 120 -3.96 -10.96 23.52
C MET A 120 -3.45 -9.66 22.88
N ASP A 121 -3.53 -9.55 21.55
CA ASP A 121 -3.09 -8.39 20.79
C ASP A 121 -4.03 -7.20 20.99
N TYR A 122 -3.49 -6.00 20.79
CA TYR A 122 -4.28 -4.77 20.74
C TYR A 122 -5.01 -4.64 19.40
N SER A 123 -6.23 -4.12 19.44
CA SER A 123 -7.02 -3.79 18.25
C SER A 123 -6.42 -2.57 17.53
N LEU A 124 -6.66 -2.43 16.22
CA LEU A 124 -6.33 -1.22 15.46
C LEU A 124 -7.35 -0.11 15.80
N ASN A 125 -7.00 1.19 15.75
CA ASN A 125 -8.01 2.22 16.07
C ASN A 125 -9.15 2.22 15.04
N GLY A 126 -10.37 2.51 15.52
CA GLY A 126 -11.58 2.53 14.70
C GLY A 126 -12.14 1.15 14.35
N VAL A 127 -11.43 0.06 14.66
CA VAL A 127 -11.89 -1.32 14.45
C VAL A 127 -11.66 -2.18 15.70
N LYS A 128 -12.38 -3.29 15.83
CA LYS A 128 -12.34 -4.10 17.06
C LYS A 128 -11.35 -5.28 17.00
N VAL A 129 -10.59 -5.40 15.93
CA VAL A 129 -9.68 -6.54 15.68
C VAL A 129 -8.23 -6.09 15.59
N CYS A 130 -7.28 -6.97 15.92
CA CYS A 130 -5.85 -6.69 15.77
C CYS A 130 -5.40 -6.86 14.31
N LEU A 131 -4.18 -6.42 14.00
CA LEU A 131 -3.57 -6.53 12.66
C LEU A 131 -3.63 -7.97 12.10
N ASN A 132 -3.37 -8.98 12.94
CA ASN A 132 -3.39 -10.39 12.54
C ASN A 132 -4.81 -10.88 12.18
N HIS A 133 -5.83 -10.34 12.84
CA HIS A 133 -7.24 -10.72 12.64
C HIS A 133 -8.01 -9.75 11.75
N PHE A 134 -7.36 -8.68 11.26
CA PHE A 134 -7.98 -7.68 10.39
C PHE A 134 -8.45 -8.27 9.05
N GLY A 135 -7.95 -9.43 8.66
CA GLY A 135 -8.39 -10.14 7.47
C GLY A 135 -7.73 -9.65 6.18
N TYR A 136 -6.84 -8.66 6.27
CA TYR A 136 -5.96 -8.30 5.15
C TYR A 136 -4.97 -9.46 4.90
N LYS A 137 -5.28 -10.29 3.90
CA LYS A 137 -4.43 -11.40 3.50
C LYS A 137 -3.25 -10.84 2.71
N PHE A 138 -2.08 -10.85 3.33
CA PHE A 138 -0.83 -10.59 2.64
C PHE A 138 -0.65 -11.61 1.50
N SER A 139 -0.27 -11.15 0.31
CA SER A 139 -0.13 -12.02 -0.86
C SER A 139 0.86 -13.16 -0.53
N PRO A 140 0.47 -14.44 -0.70
CA PRO A 140 1.33 -15.58 -0.40
C PRO A 140 2.28 -15.95 -1.57
N HIS A 141 2.20 -15.23 -2.69
CA HIS A 141 2.88 -15.54 -3.95
C HIS A 141 3.57 -14.31 -4.50
#